data_AF-A0A8X6TJU3-F1
#
_entry.id   AF-A0A8X6TJU3-F1
#
_cell.length_a   1.000
_cell.length_b   1.000
_cell.length_c   1.000
_cell.angle_alpha   90.00
_cell.angle_beta   90.00
_cell.angle_gamma   90.00
#
_symmetry.space_group_name_H-M   'P 1'
#
loop_
_entity.id
_entity.type
_entity.pdbx_description
1 polymer ?
#
loop_
_entity_poly.entity_id
_entity_poly.type
_entity_poly.pdbx_seq_one_letter_code
_entity_poly.pdbx_strand_id
1 'polypeptide(L)'
;MEQSENSPFIRNCIGGIVVEFLEGQQYALTINEYPLPSSDLNYEYVTLVSEHCPIAASIFRWFRSAMSHCNMQNGELILNEMVEVFREHKDELSIPLREYILSDGILEVSYRVQMDNSQIIKQVLDLLYESWSSFGSLHFSAILKPNNHHRVQEEVEQYPDYLSFFLEHARRLKLEYQGVRFIDISVYSSMRKSPVFIAADLWCWKPLLRYLQYGARFEDVTLDPSSTRNGAQTALTDTLNSLIRYLWIRLVQPATILSLTEPELQEYCEVAQVELRDLCHTLRIILRVIKRFRQDVLDFIIPDHSGPRVVGIRSEMVLSHPAVQLMLPTLRKRYGCPIQLQHYCRWVIRNRLNENWQLPAGINALPVPNKIKKYLNILSG
;
A
#
# COMPACT_ATOMS: atom_id res chain seq x y z
N MET A 1 16.25 9.81 -39.68
CA MET A 1 15.46 10.71 -38.82
C MET A 1 14.05 10.73 -39.39
N GLU A 2 13.25 9.72 -39.04
CA GLU A 2 11.80 9.77 -39.23
C GLU A 2 11.21 10.49 -38.01
N GLN A 3 10.48 11.58 -38.26
CA GLN A 3 9.76 12.31 -37.24
C GLN A 3 8.47 11.54 -36.93
N SER A 4 8.33 11.07 -35.69
CA SER A 4 7.07 10.47 -35.22
C SER A 4 6.00 11.56 -35.17
N GLU A 5 4.90 11.33 -35.88
CA GLU A 5 3.68 12.14 -35.79
C GLU A 5 3.16 12.16 -34.35
N ASN A 6 3.08 13.35 -33.76
CA ASN A 6 2.39 13.58 -32.49
C ASN A 6 0.88 13.34 -32.73
N SER A 7 0.33 12.27 -32.16
CA SER A 7 -1.11 11.99 -32.21
C SER A 7 -1.91 13.03 -31.40
N PRO A 8 -3.07 13.49 -31.87
CA PRO A 8 -3.84 14.56 -31.24
C PRO A 8 -4.81 13.99 -30.19
N PHE A 9 -4.38 13.93 -28.94
CA PHE A 9 -5.24 13.56 -27.82
C PHE A 9 -5.54 14.77 -26.94
N ILE A 10 -6.82 14.98 -26.63
CA ILE A 10 -7.29 15.88 -25.57
C ILE A 10 -7.26 15.10 -24.26
N ARG A 11 -6.47 15.56 -23.29
CA ARG A 11 -6.41 14.98 -21.94
C ARG A 11 -7.40 15.69 -21.02
N ASN A 12 -8.29 14.94 -20.41
CA ASN A 12 -9.17 15.46 -19.36
C ASN A 12 -9.16 14.53 -18.15
N CYS A 13 -9.14 15.13 -16.95
CA CYS A 13 -9.15 14.41 -15.68
C CYS A 13 -10.59 14.32 -15.14
N ILE A 14 -11.11 13.10 -15.00
CA ILE A 14 -12.38 12.85 -14.32
C ILE A 14 -12.07 11.92 -13.13
N GLY A 15 -12.23 12.42 -11.91
CA GLY A 15 -11.94 11.62 -10.69
C GLY A 15 -10.48 11.18 -10.53
N GLY A 16 -9.55 11.83 -11.24
CA GLY A 16 -8.12 11.47 -11.23
C GLY A 16 -7.69 10.49 -12.33
N ILE A 17 -8.60 10.05 -13.19
CA ILE A 17 -8.26 9.29 -14.41
C ILE A 17 -8.07 10.26 -15.56
N VAL A 18 -6.89 10.21 -16.18
CA VAL A 18 -6.62 10.87 -17.47
C VAL A 18 -7.28 10.05 -18.55
N VAL A 19 -8.37 10.56 -19.11
CA VAL A 19 -8.99 9.98 -20.31
C VAL A 19 -8.42 10.72 -21.51
N GLU A 20 -7.81 9.98 -22.42
CA GLU A 20 -7.31 10.51 -23.69
C GLU A 20 -8.44 10.43 -24.73
N PHE A 21 -8.94 11.59 -25.13
CA PHE A 21 -9.98 11.77 -26.13
C PHE A 21 -9.33 12.07 -27.47
N LEU A 22 -9.76 11.43 -28.56
CA LEU A 22 -9.29 11.79 -29.90
C LEU A 22 -9.82 13.17 -30.28
N GLU A 23 -8.93 14.06 -30.74
CA GLU A 23 -9.28 15.40 -31.20
C GLU A 23 -10.20 15.29 -32.44
N GLY A 24 -11.35 15.98 -32.42
CA GLY A 24 -12.31 15.99 -33.54
C GLY A 24 -13.50 15.03 -33.43
N GLN A 25 -13.63 14.26 -32.35
CA GLN A 25 -14.78 13.38 -32.12
C GLN A 25 -15.87 14.04 -31.26
N GLN A 26 -17.14 13.81 -31.61
CA GLN A 26 -18.29 14.30 -30.84
C GLN A 26 -18.57 13.37 -29.66
N TYR A 27 -18.71 13.95 -28.47
CA TYR A 27 -19.12 13.25 -27.25
C TYR A 27 -20.52 13.73 -26.87
N ALA A 28 -21.44 12.81 -26.59
CA ALA A 28 -22.79 13.14 -26.17
C ALA A 28 -23.02 12.73 -24.71
N LEU A 29 -23.61 13.65 -23.95
CA LEU A 29 -24.12 13.40 -22.60
C LEU A 29 -25.51 12.78 -22.76
N THR A 30 -25.65 11.49 -22.44
CA THR A 30 -26.91 10.75 -22.61
C THR A 30 -27.40 10.20 -21.27
N ILE A 31 -28.70 10.38 -21.00
CA ILE A 31 -29.44 9.81 -19.88
C ILE A 31 -30.35 8.74 -20.48
N ASN A 32 -30.06 7.47 -20.28
CA ASN A 32 -30.86 6.36 -20.81
C ASN A 32 -31.11 5.33 -19.70
N GLU A 33 -32.34 4.84 -19.62
CA GLU A 33 -32.72 3.63 -18.87
C GLU A 33 -32.24 2.39 -19.63
N TYR A 34 -31.61 1.43 -18.96
CA TYR A 34 -31.19 0.17 -19.57
C TYR A 34 -31.68 -1.03 -18.75
N PRO A 35 -32.48 -1.94 -19.34
CA PRO A 35 -32.80 -3.20 -18.71
C PRO A 35 -31.58 -4.13 -18.74
N LEU A 36 -31.37 -4.86 -17.64
CA LEU A 36 -30.25 -5.78 -17.49
C LEU A 36 -30.50 -7.14 -18.16
N PRO A 37 -29.46 -7.83 -18.65
CA PRO A 37 -29.54 -9.26 -18.87
C PRO A 37 -29.65 -9.92 -17.48
N SER A 38 -30.75 -10.63 -17.22
CA SER A 38 -30.96 -11.55 -16.08
C SER A 38 -31.33 -11.00 -14.69
N SER A 39 -31.62 -9.71 -14.50
CA SER A 39 -32.24 -9.21 -13.25
C SER A 39 -33.46 -8.32 -13.49
N ASP A 40 -34.50 -8.46 -12.64
CA ASP A 40 -35.77 -7.68 -12.68
C ASP A 40 -35.60 -6.22 -12.18
N LEU A 41 -34.38 -5.69 -12.16
CA LEU A 41 -34.05 -4.40 -11.55
C LEU A 41 -33.75 -3.35 -12.64
N ASN A 42 -34.48 -2.23 -12.64
CA ASN A 42 -34.29 -1.09 -13.54
C ASN A 42 -33.65 0.08 -12.80
N TYR A 43 -32.69 0.79 -13.44
CA TYR A 43 -31.94 1.89 -12.82
C TYR A 43 -31.54 3.01 -13.80
N GLU A 44 -31.48 4.30 -13.35
CA GLU A 44 -31.23 5.51 -14.17
C GLU A 44 -29.93 6.28 -13.82
N TYR A 45 -29.08 6.62 -14.82
CA TYR A 45 -27.85 7.46 -14.63
C TYR A 45 -27.44 8.30 -15.85
N VAL A 46 -26.58 9.31 -15.60
CA VAL A 46 -26.02 10.27 -16.58
C VAL A 46 -24.49 10.13 -16.70
N THR A 47 -23.93 10.01 -17.91
CA THR A 47 -22.46 9.96 -18.13
C THR A 47 -22.01 10.46 -19.51
N LEU A 48 -20.78 11.00 -19.60
CA LEU A 48 -20.07 11.33 -20.83
C LEU A 48 -19.51 10.05 -21.46
N VAL A 49 -19.90 9.74 -22.70
CA VAL A 49 -19.52 8.48 -23.37
C VAL A 49 -19.01 8.76 -24.79
N SER A 50 -17.95 8.03 -25.17
CA SER A 50 -17.50 7.89 -26.55
C SER A 50 -18.35 6.84 -27.27
N GLU A 51 -18.91 7.16 -28.45
CA GLU A 51 -19.72 6.21 -29.24
C GLU A 51 -18.93 5.01 -29.79
N HIS A 52 -17.60 4.95 -29.60
CA HIS A 52 -16.73 3.94 -30.20
C HIS A 52 -16.74 2.57 -29.53
N CYS A 53 -17.31 2.42 -28.32
CA CYS A 53 -17.48 1.12 -27.68
C CYS A 53 -18.77 1.09 -26.85
N PRO A 54 -19.93 0.83 -27.48
CA PRO A 54 -21.23 0.91 -26.81
C PRO A 54 -21.35 -0.12 -25.67
N ILE A 55 -20.69 -1.27 -25.78
CA ILE A 55 -20.73 -2.31 -24.76
C ILE A 55 -20.00 -1.88 -23.49
N ALA A 56 -18.74 -1.42 -23.61
CA ALA A 56 -17.96 -0.92 -22.46
C ALA A 56 -18.66 0.25 -21.75
N ALA A 57 -19.30 1.13 -22.51
CA ALA A 57 -20.09 2.23 -21.95
C ALA A 57 -21.31 1.74 -21.15
N SER A 58 -22.06 0.79 -21.69
CA SER A 58 -23.22 0.19 -21.01
C SER A 58 -22.80 -0.53 -19.74
N ILE A 59 -21.71 -1.31 -19.78
CA ILE A 59 -21.15 -1.97 -18.60
C ILE A 59 -20.75 -0.95 -17.55
N PHE A 60 -20.02 0.10 -17.92
CA PHE A 60 -19.61 1.13 -16.98
C PHE A 60 -20.78 1.83 -16.30
N ARG A 61 -21.83 2.17 -17.07
CA ARG A 61 -23.08 2.74 -16.52
C ARG A 61 -23.73 1.80 -15.52
N TRP A 62 -23.79 0.52 -15.87
CA TRP A 62 -24.34 -0.48 -14.98
C TRP A 62 -23.55 -0.59 -13.68
N PHE A 63 -22.22 -0.63 -13.73
CA PHE A 63 -21.40 -0.65 -12.51
C PHE A 63 -21.67 0.56 -11.62
N ARG A 64 -21.74 1.77 -12.21
CA ARG A 64 -22.08 3.00 -11.46
C ARG A 64 -23.47 2.90 -10.81
N SER A 65 -24.44 2.36 -11.54
CA SER A 65 -25.77 2.12 -11.04
C SER A 65 -25.79 1.18 -9.85
N ALA A 66 -25.23 -0.02 -10.03
CA ALA A 66 -25.11 -1.06 -9.03
C ALA A 66 -24.43 -0.51 -7.77
N MET A 67 -23.32 0.22 -7.94
CA MET A 67 -22.63 0.90 -6.84
C MET A 67 -23.54 1.83 -6.07
N SER A 68 -24.38 2.65 -6.70
CA SER A 68 -25.19 3.62 -5.95
C SER A 68 -26.42 2.99 -5.25
N HIS A 69 -26.91 1.85 -5.73
CA HIS A 69 -28.01 1.11 -5.12
C HIS A 69 -27.58 0.06 -4.08
N CYS A 70 -26.27 -0.21 -4.02
CA CYS A 70 -25.70 -1.21 -3.13
C CYS A 70 -25.64 -0.73 -1.67
N ASN A 71 -26.31 -1.47 -0.79
CA ASN A 71 -26.42 -1.25 0.65
C ASN A 71 -26.20 -2.56 1.42
N MET A 72 -26.30 -2.52 2.75
CA MET A 72 -26.03 -3.71 3.59
C MET A 72 -27.02 -4.88 3.36
N GLN A 73 -28.25 -4.62 2.89
CA GLN A 73 -29.27 -5.66 2.73
C GLN A 73 -29.14 -6.40 1.39
N ASN A 74 -28.75 -5.69 0.32
CA ASN A 74 -28.65 -6.25 -1.03
C ASN A 74 -27.20 -6.40 -1.53
N GLY A 75 -26.22 -6.00 -0.72
CA GLY A 75 -24.83 -5.89 -1.16
C GLY A 75 -24.20 -7.22 -1.58
N GLU A 76 -24.63 -8.34 -0.98
CA GLU A 76 -24.14 -9.67 -1.38
C GLU A 76 -24.61 -10.06 -2.78
N LEU A 77 -25.90 -9.85 -3.07
CA LEU A 77 -26.48 -10.13 -4.37
C LEU A 77 -25.84 -9.26 -5.45
N ILE A 78 -25.80 -7.94 -5.22
CA ILE A 78 -25.23 -6.99 -6.18
C ILE A 78 -23.74 -7.25 -6.41
N LEU A 79 -22.98 -7.56 -5.35
CA LEU A 79 -21.54 -7.82 -5.50
C LEU A 79 -21.27 -9.10 -6.32
N ASN A 80 -22.08 -10.16 -6.13
CA ASN A 80 -21.99 -11.36 -6.96
C ASN A 80 -22.30 -11.04 -8.42
N GLU A 81 -23.38 -10.30 -8.70
CA GLU A 81 -23.71 -9.87 -10.06
C GLU A 81 -22.57 -9.04 -10.67
N MET A 82 -21.99 -8.11 -9.89
CA MET A 82 -20.84 -7.29 -10.30
C MET A 82 -19.62 -8.14 -10.67
N VAL A 83 -19.34 -9.18 -9.89
CA VAL A 83 -18.25 -10.13 -10.15
C VAL A 83 -18.50 -10.92 -11.44
N GLU A 84 -19.72 -11.43 -11.66
CA GLU A 84 -20.05 -12.20 -12.86
C GLU A 84 -20.03 -11.34 -14.12
N VAL A 85 -20.67 -10.17 -14.11
CA VAL A 85 -20.67 -9.25 -15.25
C VAL A 85 -19.25 -8.79 -15.58
N PHE A 86 -18.42 -8.50 -14.57
CA PHE A 86 -17.02 -8.18 -14.82
C PHE A 86 -16.28 -9.36 -15.48
N ARG A 87 -16.49 -10.58 -15.00
CA ARG A 87 -15.81 -11.76 -15.52
C ARG A 87 -16.18 -12.04 -16.98
N GLU A 88 -17.45 -11.92 -17.32
CA GLU A 88 -17.97 -12.13 -18.67
C GLU A 88 -17.43 -11.09 -19.66
N HIS A 89 -17.39 -9.82 -19.25
CA HIS A 89 -17.08 -8.72 -20.16
C HIS A 89 -15.70 -8.08 -19.99
N LYS A 90 -14.82 -8.62 -19.13
CA LYS A 90 -13.50 -7.99 -18.87
C LYS A 90 -12.72 -7.74 -20.15
N ASP A 91 -12.82 -8.61 -21.14
CA ASP A 91 -12.06 -8.49 -22.39
C ASP A 91 -12.54 -7.38 -23.32
N GLU A 92 -13.77 -6.89 -23.13
CA GLU A 92 -14.35 -5.77 -23.87
C GLU A 92 -13.97 -4.40 -23.24
N LEU A 93 -13.47 -4.42 -22.00
CA LEU A 93 -13.08 -3.23 -21.26
C LEU A 93 -11.61 -2.89 -21.55
N SER A 94 -11.32 -1.60 -21.73
CA SER A 94 -9.94 -1.10 -21.76
C SER A 94 -9.26 -1.32 -20.41
N ILE A 95 -7.93 -1.42 -20.41
CA ILE A 95 -7.11 -1.56 -19.20
C ILE A 95 -7.49 -0.54 -18.11
N PRO A 96 -7.57 0.78 -18.38
CA PRO A 96 -7.97 1.76 -17.36
C PRO A 96 -9.38 1.54 -16.82
N LEU A 97 -10.30 1.08 -17.68
CA LEU A 97 -11.69 0.84 -17.28
C LEU A 97 -11.82 -0.41 -16.41
N ARG A 98 -11.05 -1.47 -16.70
CA ARG A 98 -10.94 -2.65 -15.84
C ARG A 98 -10.43 -2.28 -14.46
N GLU A 99 -9.37 -1.47 -14.40
CA GLU A 99 -8.79 -1.01 -13.14
C GLU A 99 -9.81 -0.22 -12.33
N TYR A 100 -10.47 0.76 -12.97
CA TYR A 100 -11.50 1.56 -12.30
C TYR A 100 -12.65 0.70 -11.75
N ILE A 101 -13.21 -0.19 -12.57
CA ILE A 101 -14.34 -1.04 -12.15
C ILE A 101 -13.92 -1.95 -10.99
N LEU A 102 -12.72 -2.52 -11.01
CA LEU A 102 -12.24 -3.36 -9.92
C LEU A 102 -11.93 -2.54 -8.65
N SER A 103 -11.19 -1.44 -8.76
CA SER A 103 -10.68 -0.69 -7.61
C SER A 103 -11.71 0.23 -6.98
N ASP A 104 -12.30 1.10 -7.78
CA ASP A 104 -13.24 2.13 -7.33
C ASP A 104 -14.69 1.62 -7.42
N GLY A 105 -14.92 0.45 -8.02
CA GLY A 105 -16.23 -0.21 -8.07
C GLY A 105 -16.34 -1.37 -7.09
N ILE A 106 -15.91 -2.55 -7.51
CA ILE A 106 -16.13 -3.83 -6.82
C ILE A 106 -15.47 -3.84 -5.44
N LEU A 107 -14.19 -3.46 -5.33
CA LEU A 107 -13.48 -3.42 -4.05
C LEU A 107 -14.05 -2.36 -3.10
N GLU A 108 -14.34 -1.16 -3.61
CA GLU A 108 -14.95 -0.10 -2.80
C GLU A 108 -16.30 -0.54 -2.24
N VAL A 109 -17.17 -1.11 -3.09
CA VAL A 109 -18.48 -1.63 -2.67
C VAL A 109 -18.32 -2.74 -1.64
N SER A 110 -17.43 -3.70 -1.87
CA SER A 110 -17.14 -4.81 -0.95
C SER A 110 -16.83 -4.31 0.47
N TYR A 111 -15.98 -3.27 0.56
CA TYR A 111 -15.63 -2.63 1.82
C TYR A 111 -16.80 -1.81 2.38
N ARG A 112 -17.47 -1.00 1.56
CA ARG A 112 -18.55 -0.11 2.02
C ARG A 112 -19.72 -0.86 2.63
N VAL A 113 -20.08 -2.02 2.07
CA VAL A 113 -21.13 -2.89 2.64
C VAL A 113 -20.61 -3.84 3.73
N GLN A 114 -19.32 -3.80 4.04
CA GLN A 114 -18.67 -4.63 5.06
C GLN A 114 -18.97 -6.13 4.84
N MET A 115 -18.75 -6.59 3.62
CA MET A 115 -19.07 -7.96 3.19
C MET A 115 -18.39 -9.01 4.08
N ASP A 116 -19.16 -9.77 4.87
CA ASP A 116 -18.58 -10.79 5.76
C ASP A 116 -18.28 -12.12 5.02
N ASN A 117 -18.95 -12.36 3.88
CA ASN A 117 -18.75 -13.57 3.09
C ASN A 117 -17.35 -13.59 2.46
N SER A 118 -16.44 -14.31 3.12
CA SER A 118 -15.03 -14.39 2.71
C SER A 118 -14.84 -15.07 1.35
N GLN A 119 -15.77 -15.93 0.92
CA GLN A 119 -15.69 -16.58 -0.39
C GLN A 119 -15.93 -15.59 -1.52
N ILE A 120 -16.86 -14.64 -1.35
CA ILE A 120 -17.08 -13.58 -2.35
C ILE A 120 -15.87 -12.66 -2.41
N ILE A 121 -15.32 -12.27 -1.26
CA ILE A 121 -14.08 -11.48 -1.23
C ILE A 121 -12.93 -12.21 -1.91
N LYS A 122 -12.80 -13.53 -1.72
CA LYS A 122 -11.84 -14.34 -2.47
C LYS A 122 -12.06 -14.22 -3.98
N GLN A 123 -13.30 -14.34 -4.47
CA GLN A 123 -13.59 -14.20 -5.91
C GLN A 123 -13.20 -12.83 -6.45
N VAL A 124 -13.45 -11.76 -5.68
CA VAL A 124 -13.03 -10.39 -6.04
C VAL A 124 -11.50 -10.31 -6.13
N LEU A 125 -10.78 -10.88 -5.15
CA LEU A 125 -9.32 -10.90 -5.15
C LEU A 125 -8.76 -11.76 -6.29
N ASP A 126 -9.39 -12.90 -6.60
CA ASP A 126 -9.01 -13.77 -7.71
C ASP A 126 -9.18 -13.03 -9.05
N LEU A 127 -10.28 -12.32 -9.26
CA LEU A 127 -10.47 -11.47 -10.45
C LEU A 127 -9.40 -10.39 -10.58
N LEU A 128 -9.01 -9.77 -9.47
CA LEU A 128 -7.95 -8.76 -9.47
C LEU A 128 -6.61 -9.39 -9.87
N TYR A 129 -6.28 -10.54 -9.29
CA TYR A 129 -5.05 -11.26 -9.60
C TYR A 129 -5.02 -11.80 -11.04
N GLU A 130 -6.12 -12.37 -11.53
CA GLU A 130 -6.22 -12.82 -12.92
C GLU A 130 -6.02 -11.68 -13.92
N SER A 131 -6.52 -10.49 -13.59
CA SER A 131 -6.45 -9.32 -14.48
C SER A 131 -5.04 -8.72 -14.54
N TRP A 132 -4.30 -8.73 -13.42
CA TRP A 132 -3.06 -7.95 -13.27
C TRP A 132 -1.84 -8.74 -12.81
N SER A 133 -2.01 -10.02 -12.51
CA SER A 133 -1.01 -10.86 -11.80
C SER A 133 -0.45 -10.20 -10.54
N SER A 134 -1.23 -9.31 -9.92
CA SER A 134 -0.87 -8.54 -8.74
C SER A 134 -2.10 -7.92 -8.08
N PHE A 135 -1.93 -7.35 -6.90
CA PHE A 135 -2.98 -6.63 -6.17
C PHE A 135 -2.66 -5.12 -6.06
N GLY A 136 -1.95 -4.59 -7.06
CA GLY A 136 -1.44 -3.22 -7.05
C GLY A 136 -2.52 -2.19 -6.75
N SER A 137 -3.66 -2.24 -7.44
CA SER A 137 -4.75 -1.28 -7.25
C SER A 137 -5.30 -1.26 -5.82
N LEU A 138 -5.50 -2.43 -5.20
CA LEU A 138 -5.91 -2.55 -3.80
C LEU A 138 -4.87 -1.93 -2.86
N HIS A 139 -3.60 -2.29 -3.03
CA HIS A 139 -2.51 -1.81 -2.17
C HIS A 139 -2.25 -0.31 -2.35
N PHE A 140 -2.30 0.22 -3.57
CA PHE A 140 -2.15 1.64 -3.83
C PHE A 140 -3.33 2.46 -3.31
N SER A 141 -4.57 1.97 -3.42
CA SER A 141 -5.72 2.61 -2.77
C SER A 141 -5.55 2.67 -1.25
N ALA A 142 -5.12 1.57 -0.63
CA ALA A 142 -4.83 1.53 0.81
C ALA A 142 -3.69 2.46 1.25
N ILE A 143 -2.64 2.60 0.43
CA ILE A 143 -1.44 3.37 0.77
C ILE A 143 -1.62 4.87 0.47
N LEU A 144 -2.15 5.20 -0.71
CA LEU A 144 -2.19 6.57 -1.24
C LEU A 144 -3.51 7.30 -0.98
N LYS A 145 -4.61 6.57 -0.78
CA LYS A 145 -5.95 7.14 -0.58
C LYS A 145 -6.58 6.75 0.78
N PRO A 146 -5.85 6.83 1.92
CA PRO A 146 -6.38 6.39 3.20
C PRO A 146 -7.65 7.15 3.61
N ASN A 147 -7.78 8.42 3.21
CA ASN A 147 -8.90 9.28 3.59
C ASN A 147 -10.18 9.05 2.78
N ASN A 148 -10.10 8.46 1.59
CA ASN A 148 -11.29 8.24 0.76
C ASN A 148 -12.25 7.23 1.41
N HIS A 149 -11.73 6.39 2.31
CA HIS A 149 -12.48 5.37 3.01
C HIS A 149 -12.95 5.81 4.41
N HIS A 150 -12.64 7.04 4.84
CA HIS A 150 -13.07 7.59 6.14
C HIS A 150 -14.50 8.13 6.14
N ARG A 151 -15.08 8.47 4.97
CA ARG A 151 -16.46 8.99 4.88
C ARG A 151 -17.53 8.04 5.43
N VAL A 152 -17.24 6.73 5.51
CA VAL A 152 -18.15 5.73 6.11
C VAL A 152 -17.92 5.58 7.62
N GLN A 153 -16.77 6.03 8.14
CA GLN A 153 -16.33 5.77 9.51
C GLN A 153 -16.71 6.86 10.53
N GLU A 154 -17.12 8.06 10.10
CA GLU A 154 -17.41 9.16 11.04
C GLU A 154 -18.57 8.85 12.01
N GLU A 155 -19.41 7.85 11.73
CA GLU A 155 -20.52 7.46 12.61
C GLU A 155 -20.31 6.13 13.34
N VAL A 156 -19.32 5.31 12.98
CA VAL A 156 -19.15 3.95 13.55
C VAL A 156 -17.67 3.60 13.74
N GLU A 157 -17.13 3.82 14.94
CA GLU A 157 -15.76 3.42 15.35
C GLU A 157 -15.48 1.89 15.25
N GLN A 158 -16.49 1.08 14.93
CA GLN A 158 -16.44 -0.37 15.02
C GLN A 158 -15.85 -1.07 13.78
N TYR A 159 -15.81 -0.41 12.62
CA TYR A 159 -15.39 -1.07 11.39
C TYR A 159 -13.88 -1.12 11.19
N PRO A 160 -13.33 -2.24 10.66
CA PRO A 160 -11.92 -2.31 10.29
C PRO A 160 -11.61 -1.27 9.20
N ASP A 161 -10.36 -0.79 9.13
CA ASP A 161 -9.91 0.02 8.00
C ASP A 161 -9.87 -0.80 6.70
N TYR A 162 -9.93 -0.13 5.55
CA TYR A 162 -9.97 -0.72 4.21
C TYR A 162 -8.92 -1.82 4.01
N LEU A 163 -7.68 -1.60 4.44
CA LEU A 163 -6.61 -2.59 4.30
C LEU A 163 -6.83 -3.78 5.24
N SER A 164 -7.14 -3.52 6.52
CA SER A 164 -7.43 -4.57 7.50
C SER A 164 -8.62 -5.44 7.08
N PHE A 165 -9.63 -4.88 6.41
CA PHE A 165 -10.78 -5.62 5.87
C PHE A 165 -10.32 -6.73 4.92
N PHE A 166 -9.63 -6.40 3.83
CA PHE A 166 -9.19 -7.41 2.85
C PHE A 166 -8.15 -8.38 3.43
N LEU A 167 -7.24 -7.90 4.27
CA LEU A 167 -6.24 -8.75 4.91
C LEU A 167 -6.88 -9.78 5.85
N GLU A 168 -7.97 -9.43 6.54
CA GLU A 168 -8.69 -10.36 7.41
C GLU A 168 -9.39 -11.47 6.61
N HIS A 169 -10.08 -11.14 5.52
CA HIS A 169 -10.67 -12.16 4.63
C HIS A 169 -9.60 -13.08 4.02
N ALA A 170 -8.49 -12.50 3.53
CA ALA A 170 -7.39 -13.26 2.99
C ALA A 170 -6.75 -14.19 4.03
N ARG A 171 -6.63 -13.73 5.28
CA ARG A 171 -6.11 -14.53 6.39
C ARG A 171 -7.04 -15.68 6.76
N ARG A 172 -8.36 -15.45 6.87
CA ARG A 172 -9.35 -16.48 7.20
C ARG A 172 -9.31 -17.65 6.22
N LEU A 173 -9.13 -17.35 4.94
CA LEU A 173 -9.06 -18.34 3.86
C LEU A 173 -7.65 -18.80 3.52
N LYS A 174 -6.62 -18.30 4.22
CA LYS A 174 -5.20 -18.61 3.97
C LYS A 174 -4.82 -18.43 2.50
N LEU A 175 -5.20 -17.29 1.92
CA LEU A 175 -5.06 -17.05 0.48
C LEU A 175 -3.58 -16.98 0.05
N GLU A 176 -3.25 -17.84 -0.91
CA GLU A 176 -1.95 -17.90 -1.59
C GLU A 176 -2.18 -17.90 -3.09
N TYR A 177 -1.31 -17.21 -3.83
CA TYR A 177 -1.28 -17.22 -5.28
C TYR A 177 0.14 -17.57 -5.72
N GLN A 178 0.26 -18.60 -6.56
CA GLN A 178 1.55 -19.16 -6.97
C GLN A 178 2.46 -19.55 -5.78
N GLY A 179 1.86 -20.04 -4.68
CA GLY A 179 2.58 -20.42 -3.46
C GLY A 179 3.10 -19.24 -2.63
N VAL A 180 2.74 -18.00 -2.98
CA VAL A 180 3.05 -16.79 -2.22
C VAL A 180 1.79 -16.27 -1.55
N ARG A 181 1.89 -15.87 -0.29
CA ARG A 181 0.73 -15.31 0.45
C ARG A 181 0.25 -14.02 -0.21
N PHE A 182 -1.06 -13.81 -0.24
CA PHE A 182 -1.70 -12.58 -0.73
C PHE A 182 -0.93 -11.30 -0.35
N ILE A 183 -0.58 -11.17 0.93
CA ILE A 183 0.07 -9.98 1.50
C ILE A 183 1.53 -9.76 1.05
N ASP A 184 2.20 -10.80 0.57
CA ASP A 184 3.60 -10.80 0.18
C ASP A 184 3.79 -10.71 -1.35
N ILE A 185 2.71 -10.74 -2.12
CA ILE A 185 2.76 -10.67 -3.58
C ILE A 185 3.19 -9.29 -4.02
N SER A 186 4.20 -9.24 -4.89
CA SER A 186 4.74 -7.99 -5.41
C SER A 186 3.68 -7.25 -6.21
N VAL A 187 3.62 -5.93 -6.05
CA VAL A 187 2.74 -5.13 -6.91
C VAL A 187 3.33 -5.07 -8.31
N TYR A 188 2.47 -4.95 -9.32
CA TYR A 188 2.89 -4.68 -10.68
C TYR A 188 3.42 -3.24 -10.76
N SER A 189 4.73 -3.06 -10.60
CA SER A 189 5.42 -1.81 -10.84
C SER A 189 6.84 -2.09 -11.36
N SER A 190 7.53 -1.04 -11.81
CA SER A 190 8.96 -1.12 -12.16
C SER A 190 9.81 -1.64 -11.00
N MET A 191 9.33 -1.50 -9.76
CA MET A 191 9.93 -2.03 -8.55
C MET A 191 9.13 -3.26 -8.13
N ARG A 192 9.59 -4.46 -8.49
CA ARG A 192 9.01 -5.75 -8.06
C ARG A 192 9.20 -5.94 -6.54
N LYS A 193 8.47 -5.15 -5.75
CA LYS A 193 8.50 -5.12 -4.28
C LYS A 193 7.14 -5.50 -3.72
N SER A 194 7.13 -6.20 -2.60
CA SER A 194 5.90 -6.45 -1.86
C SER A 194 5.34 -5.14 -1.26
N PRO A 195 4.02 -5.06 -1.03
CA PRO A 195 3.35 -3.86 -0.56
C PRO A 195 3.94 -3.26 0.72
N VAL A 196 4.47 -4.11 1.60
CA VAL A 196 5.10 -3.68 2.85
C VAL A 196 6.36 -2.84 2.62
N PHE A 197 7.15 -3.13 1.58
CA PHE A 197 8.32 -2.30 1.23
C PHE A 197 7.91 -0.99 0.58
N ILE A 198 6.83 -1.00 -0.21
CA ILE A 198 6.31 0.23 -0.85
C ILE A 198 5.76 1.18 0.21
N ALA A 199 4.99 0.67 1.18
CA ALA A 199 4.53 1.47 2.31
C ALA A 199 5.70 2.05 3.11
N ALA A 200 6.80 1.29 3.27
CA ALA A 200 8.01 1.80 3.91
C ALA A 200 8.73 2.87 3.07
N ASP A 201 8.91 2.66 1.76
CA ASP A 201 9.59 3.61 0.87
C ASP A 201 8.85 4.95 0.78
N LEU A 202 7.52 4.93 0.86
CA LEU A 202 6.65 6.12 0.85
C LEU A 202 6.38 6.72 2.25
N TRP A 203 7.00 6.18 3.30
CA TRP A 203 6.82 6.58 4.70
C TRP A 203 5.37 6.49 5.21
N CYS A 204 4.54 5.66 4.59
CA CYS A 204 3.16 5.42 4.97
C CYS A 204 3.10 4.44 6.15
N TRP A 205 3.44 4.94 7.34
CA TRP A 205 3.64 4.11 8.54
C TRP A 205 2.36 3.36 8.99
N LYS A 206 1.16 3.89 8.72
CA LYS A 206 -0.12 3.24 9.07
C LYS A 206 -0.35 1.97 8.24
N PRO A 207 -0.38 2.01 6.88
CA PRO A 207 -0.40 0.80 6.07
C PRO A 207 0.76 -0.16 6.38
N LEU A 208 1.97 0.36 6.54
CA LEU A 208 3.14 -0.45 6.93
C LEU A 208 2.89 -1.23 8.22
N LEU A 209 2.39 -0.57 9.26
CA LEU A 209 2.03 -1.22 10.52
C LEU A 209 0.99 -2.32 10.30
N ARG A 210 -0.06 -2.07 9.50
CA ARG A 210 -1.10 -3.06 9.21
C ARG A 210 -0.54 -4.27 8.48
N TYR A 211 0.25 -4.07 7.41
CA TYR A 211 0.90 -5.17 6.70
C TYR A 211 1.72 -6.05 7.65
N LEU A 212 2.54 -5.42 8.48
CA LEU A 212 3.38 -6.14 9.45
C LEU A 212 2.54 -6.83 10.51
N GLN A 213 1.44 -6.22 11.00
CA GLN A 213 0.53 -6.85 11.96
C GLN A 213 -0.13 -8.12 11.42
N TYR A 214 -0.51 -8.13 10.14
CA TYR A 214 -1.02 -9.32 9.44
C TYR A 214 0.08 -10.28 8.96
N GLY A 215 1.33 -9.94 9.23
CA GLY A 215 2.46 -10.85 9.05
C GLY A 215 3.11 -10.81 7.67
N ALA A 216 3.03 -9.67 6.98
CA ALA A 216 3.86 -9.41 5.81
C ALA A 216 5.34 -9.61 6.15
N ARG A 217 6.08 -10.26 5.25
CA ARG A 217 7.50 -10.54 5.43
C ARG A 217 8.32 -9.30 5.08
N PHE A 218 9.09 -8.82 6.05
CA PHE A 218 10.01 -7.69 5.89
C PHE A 218 11.44 -8.16 6.11
N GLU A 219 11.88 -9.09 5.25
CA GLU A 219 13.18 -9.75 5.33
C GLU A 219 13.85 -9.74 3.95
N ASP A 220 15.09 -10.23 3.88
CA ASP A 220 15.89 -10.29 2.65
C ASP A 220 15.25 -11.20 1.60
N VAL A 221 14.30 -10.67 0.84
CA VAL A 221 13.88 -11.27 -0.42
C VAL A 221 14.97 -10.93 -1.43
N THR A 222 15.70 -11.94 -1.88
CA THR A 222 16.62 -11.80 -3.02
C THR A 222 15.78 -11.37 -4.22
N LEU A 223 15.96 -10.13 -4.65
CA LEU A 223 15.38 -9.66 -5.91
C LEU A 223 16.02 -10.46 -7.04
N ASP A 224 15.25 -10.72 -8.09
CA ASP A 224 15.76 -11.37 -9.29
C ASP A 224 16.98 -10.57 -9.78
N PRO A 225 18.18 -11.18 -9.87
CA PRO A 225 19.41 -10.47 -10.20
C PRO A 225 19.35 -9.79 -11.58
N SER A 226 18.41 -10.18 -12.45
CA SER A 226 18.15 -9.49 -13.72
C SER A 226 17.55 -8.08 -13.56
N SER A 227 16.93 -7.78 -12.41
CA SER A 227 16.25 -6.51 -12.13
C SER A 227 17.12 -5.46 -11.46
N THR A 228 18.25 -5.85 -10.87
CA THR A 228 19.12 -4.95 -10.09
C THR A 228 20.42 -4.68 -10.83
N ARG A 229 20.60 -3.43 -11.31
CA ARG A 229 21.85 -2.97 -11.96
C ARG A 229 23.09 -3.03 -11.04
N ASN A 230 22.93 -3.23 -9.73
CA ASN A 230 23.98 -3.03 -8.71
C ASN A 230 24.34 -4.29 -7.89
N GLY A 231 24.11 -5.50 -8.42
CA GLY A 231 24.36 -6.75 -7.70
C GLY A 231 23.20 -7.17 -6.79
N ALA A 232 23.35 -8.26 -6.02
CA ALA A 232 22.31 -8.90 -5.22
C ALA A 232 21.87 -8.05 -4.00
N GLN A 233 21.29 -6.88 -4.26
CA GLN A 233 20.72 -6.01 -3.25
C GLN A 233 19.30 -6.49 -2.94
N THR A 234 19.00 -6.70 -1.66
CA THR A 234 17.69 -7.17 -1.22
C THR A 234 16.73 -5.98 -1.13
N ALA A 235 15.42 -6.21 -1.30
CA ALA A 235 14.42 -5.15 -1.14
C ALA A 235 14.54 -4.42 0.22
N LEU A 236 14.89 -5.18 1.26
CA LEU A 236 15.19 -4.66 2.59
C LEU A 236 16.36 -3.68 2.59
N THR A 237 17.48 -4.05 1.96
CA THR A 237 18.67 -3.21 1.88
C THR A 237 18.38 -1.91 1.14
N ASP A 238 17.68 -1.99 0.01
CA ASP A 238 17.30 -0.80 -0.77
C ASP A 238 16.40 0.15 0.02
N THR A 239 15.38 -0.38 0.69
CA THR A 239 14.47 0.40 1.51
C THR A 239 15.19 1.04 2.70
N LEU A 240 16.05 0.31 3.41
CA LEU A 240 16.83 0.87 4.52
C LEU A 240 17.80 1.97 4.04
N ASN A 241 18.48 1.74 2.92
CA ASN A 241 19.39 2.73 2.33
C ASN A 241 18.65 4.00 1.93
N SER A 242 17.48 3.85 1.32
CA SER A 242 16.58 4.95 0.98
C SER A 242 16.19 5.74 2.23
N LEU A 243 15.67 5.09 3.27
CA LEU A 243 15.25 5.74 4.51
C LEU A 243 16.39 6.49 5.21
N ILE A 244 17.61 5.94 5.21
CA ILE A 244 18.79 6.60 5.80
C ILE A 244 19.25 7.79 4.96
N ARG A 245 19.20 7.70 3.63
CA ARG A 245 19.42 8.86 2.74
C ARG A 245 18.42 9.98 3.04
N TYR A 246 17.16 9.64 3.29
CA TYR A 246 16.17 10.64 3.66
C TYR A 246 16.37 11.22 5.05
N LEU A 247 16.85 10.44 6.04
CA LEU A 247 17.29 10.99 7.32
C LEU A 247 18.45 11.98 7.15
N TRP A 248 19.40 11.68 6.25
CA TRP A 248 20.46 12.63 5.93
C TRP A 248 19.88 13.94 5.40
N ILE A 249 19.11 13.88 4.31
CA ILE A 249 18.57 15.05 3.61
C ILE A 249 17.62 15.87 4.51
N ARG A 250 16.75 15.22 5.28
CA ARG A 250 15.66 15.89 5.99
C ARG A 250 15.97 16.26 7.44
N LEU A 251 17.00 15.66 8.04
CA LEU A 251 17.30 15.85 9.46
C LEU A 251 18.77 16.21 9.70
N VAL A 252 19.70 15.37 9.26
CA VAL A 252 21.11 15.54 9.62
C VAL A 252 21.75 16.71 8.89
N GLN A 253 21.54 16.81 7.57
CA GLN A 253 22.13 17.87 6.76
C GLN A 253 21.65 19.27 7.20
N PRO A 254 20.34 19.54 7.36
CA PRO A 254 19.88 20.83 7.87
C PRO A 254 20.46 21.17 9.25
N ALA A 255 20.46 20.21 10.19
CA ALA A 255 21.02 20.42 11.52
C ALA A 255 22.52 20.72 11.48
N THR A 256 23.26 20.06 10.59
CA THR A 256 24.71 20.28 10.40
C THR A 256 24.98 21.64 9.77
N ILE A 257 24.23 22.03 8.72
CA ILE A 257 24.38 23.33 8.05
C ILE A 257 24.11 24.48 9.01
N LEU A 258 23.07 24.35 9.85
CA LEU A 258 22.71 25.36 10.83
C LEU A 258 23.60 25.34 12.09
N SER A 259 24.49 24.34 12.23
CA SER A 259 25.35 24.16 13.40
C SER A 259 24.57 24.19 14.73
N LEU A 260 23.41 23.53 14.76
CA LEU A 260 22.50 23.57 15.90
C LEU A 260 23.14 22.98 17.15
N THR A 261 23.00 23.68 18.27
CA THR A 261 23.30 23.19 19.62
C THR A 261 22.26 22.15 20.07
N GLU A 262 22.54 21.39 21.14
CA GLU A 262 21.60 20.40 21.68
C GLU A 262 20.18 20.95 21.97
N PRO A 263 19.99 22.11 22.64
CA PRO A 263 18.65 22.64 22.89
C PRO A 263 17.94 23.05 21.59
N GLU A 264 18.64 23.68 20.65
CA GLU A 264 18.08 24.06 19.35
C GLU A 264 17.69 22.84 18.52
N LEU A 265 18.45 21.74 18.66
CA LEU A 265 18.16 20.50 17.99
C LEU A 265 16.90 19.83 18.54
N GLN A 266 16.66 19.92 19.84
CA GLN A 266 15.43 19.44 20.45
C GLN A 266 14.23 20.23 19.92
N GLU A 267 14.32 21.56 19.91
CA GLU A 267 13.27 22.43 19.36
C GLU A 267 13.01 22.11 17.86
N TYR A 268 14.08 21.97 17.07
CA TYR A 268 13.99 21.58 15.66
C TYR A 268 13.27 20.23 15.47
N CYS A 269 13.54 19.26 16.33
CA CYS A 269 12.89 17.94 16.29
C CYS A 269 11.43 17.99 16.75
N GLU A 270 11.08 18.87 17.69
CA GLU A 270 9.71 19.05 18.17
C GLU A 270 8.81 19.72 17.11
N VAL A 271 9.36 20.70 16.38
CA VAL A 271 8.70 21.40 15.27
C VAL A 271 8.85 20.65 13.94
N ALA A 272 9.41 19.44 13.97
CA ALA A 272 9.65 18.63 12.78
C ALA A 272 8.39 18.50 11.89
N GLN A 273 8.62 18.67 10.59
CA GLN A 273 7.58 18.51 9.57
C GLN A 273 6.91 17.13 9.67
N VAL A 274 5.63 17.08 9.27
CA VAL A 274 4.83 15.83 9.27
C VAL A 274 5.58 14.70 8.55
N GLU A 275 6.20 14.98 7.40
CA GLU A 275 7.00 14.02 6.63
C GLU A 275 8.16 13.40 7.44
N LEU A 276 8.92 14.21 8.18
CA LEU A 276 10.03 13.71 9.00
C LEU A 276 9.51 12.83 10.16
N ARG A 277 8.37 13.20 10.74
CA ARG A 277 7.71 12.36 11.75
C ARG A 277 7.27 11.03 11.15
N ASP A 278 6.67 11.02 9.97
CA ASP A 278 6.24 9.79 9.29
C ASP A 278 7.40 8.89 8.89
N LEU A 279 8.52 9.46 8.41
CA LEU A 279 9.79 8.76 8.20
C LEU A 279 10.30 8.11 9.49
N CYS A 280 10.30 8.85 10.60
CA CYS A 280 10.74 8.32 11.89
C CYS A 280 9.81 7.21 12.41
N HIS A 281 8.50 7.35 12.27
CA HIS A 281 7.54 6.30 12.63
C HIS A 281 7.75 5.04 11.80
N THR A 282 7.93 5.20 10.49
CA THR A 282 8.26 4.12 9.56
C THR A 282 9.50 3.35 10.01
N LEU A 283 10.60 4.06 10.30
CA LEU A 283 11.83 3.44 10.82
C LEU A 283 11.62 2.75 12.17
N ARG A 284 10.91 3.36 13.12
CA ARG A 284 10.61 2.74 14.42
C ARG A 284 9.85 1.43 14.27
N ILE A 285 8.90 1.36 13.33
CA ILE A 285 8.13 0.15 13.05
C ILE A 285 9.02 -0.93 12.43
N ILE A 286 9.82 -0.58 11.43
CA ILE A 286 10.76 -1.49 10.76
C ILE A 286 11.73 -2.10 11.78
N LEU A 287 12.32 -1.27 12.65
CA LEU A 287 13.22 -1.71 13.72
C LEU A 287 12.58 -2.69 14.70
N ARG A 288 11.24 -2.70 14.80
CA ARG A 288 10.50 -3.64 15.65
C ARG A 288 10.25 -4.99 15.01
N VAL A 289 10.40 -5.12 13.69
CA VAL A 289 10.14 -6.38 12.98
C VAL A 289 11.42 -7.06 12.52
N ILE A 290 12.41 -6.30 12.06
CA ILE A 290 13.67 -6.88 11.58
C ILE A 290 14.33 -7.69 12.70
N LYS A 291 14.71 -8.93 12.37
CA LYS A 291 15.43 -9.84 13.28
C LYS A 291 16.75 -9.23 13.74
N ARG A 292 17.61 -8.85 12.80
CA ARG A 292 18.92 -8.24 13.07
C ARG A 292 19.20 -7.17 12.01
N PHE A 293 19.65 -6.01 12.48
CA PHE A 293 20.18 -4.99 11.60
C PHE A 293 21.63 -5.37 11.25
N ARG A 294 21.87 -5.88 10.03
CA ARG A 294 23.22 -6.26 9.62
C ARG A 294 24.03 -5.00 9.25
N GLN A 295 25.33 -5.06 9.51
CA GLN A 295 26.23 -3.91 9.32
C GLN A 295 26.57 -3.70 7.84
N ASP A 296 26.78 -4.79 7.08
CA ASP A 296 27.03 -4.81 5.63
C ASP A 296 25.92 -4.12 4.82
N VAL A 297 24.66 -4.28 5.24
CA VAL A 297 23.49 -3.63 4.61
C VAL A 297 23.60 -2.11 4.66
N LEU A 298 24.28 -1.57 5.68
CA LEU A 298 24.37 -0.14 5.88
C LEU A 298 25.69 0.47 5.47
N ASP A 299 26.73 -0.29 5.17
CA ASP A 299 28.01 0.30 4.76
C ASP A 299 27.94 0.81 3.32
N PHE A 300 27.34 1.99 3.14
CA PHE A 300 27.23 2.66 1.85
C PHE A 300 27.52 4.16 1.96
N ILE A 301 27.84 4.73 0.80
CA ILE A 301 28.14 6.15 0.63
C ILE A 301 26.88 6.85 0.11
N ILE A 302 26.49 7.92 0.80
CA ILE A 302 25.43 8.84 0.40
C ILE A 302 26.10 9.98 -0.36
N PRO A 303 25.75 10.21 -1.64
CA PRO A 303 26.22 11.39 -2.35
C PRO A 303 25.51 12.62 -1.78
N ASP A 304 26.29 13.55 -1.24
CA ASP A 304 25.80 14.85 -0.78
C ASP A 304 26.09 15.92 -1.84
N HIS A 305 25.04 16.61 -2.27
CA HIS A 305 25.05 17.64 -3.30
C HIS A 305 24.85 19.07 -2.76
N SER A 306 24.89 19.29 -1.43
CA SER A 306 24.72 20.63 -0.85
C SER A 306 25.84 21.62 -1.17
N GLY A 307 27.01 21.12 -1.57
CA GLY A 307 28.18 21.94 -1.90
C GLY A 307 28.50 21.99 -3.40
N PRO A 308 29.51 22.78 -3.79
CA PRO A 308 30.00 22.84 -5.18
C PRO A 308 30.66 21.53 -5.64
N ARG A 309 30.91 20.59 -4.73
CA ARG A 309 31.45 19.26 -5.01
C ARG A 309 30.57 18.22 -4.34
N VAL A 310 30.39 17.08 -5.00
CA VAL A 310 29.69 15.94 -4.43
C VAL A 310 30.59 15.29 -3.37
N VAL A 311 30.13 15.26 -2.12
CA VAL A 311 30.87 14.63 -1.00
C VAL A 311 30.20 13.29 -0.68
N GLY A 312 31.01 12.25 -0.47
CA GLY A 312 30.51 10.97 0.00
C GLY A 312 30.36 10.95 1.51
N ILE A 313 29.14 10.84 2.01
CA ILE A 313 28.85 10.70 3.45
C ILE A 313 28.66 9.22 3.77
N ARG A 314 29.40 8.70 4.75
CA ARG A 314 29.17 7.33 5.23
C ARG A 314 27.87 7.30 6.03
N SER A 315 27.00 6.35 5.74
CA SER A 315 25.75 6.10 6.46
C SER A 315 25.91 6.07 8.00
N GLU A 316 27.03 5.52 8.50
CA GLU A 316 27.38 5.47 9.92
C GLU A 316 27.37 6.87 10.56
N MET A 317 27.84 7.88 9.83
CA MET A 317 27.82 9.27 10.30
C MET A 317 26.38 9.74 10.53
N VAL A 318 25.48 9.43 9.60
CA VAL A 318 24.05 9.75 9.72
C VAL A 318 23.45 9.07 10.95
N LEU A 319 23.72 7.76 11.10
CA LEU A 319 23.17 6.97 12.21
C LEU A 319 23.70 7.41 13.57
N SER A 320 24.94 7.89 13.62
CA SER A 320 25.59 8.37 14.85
C SER A 320 25.20 9.81 15.24
N HIS A 321 24.56 10.57 14.33
CA HIS A 321 24.26 11.98 14.53
C HIS A 321 23.31 12.22 15.72
N PRO A 322 23.54 13.23 16.59
CA PRO A 322 22.70 13.51 17.77
C PRO A 322 21.20 13.66 17.42
N ALA A 323 20.89 14.29 16.29
CA ALA A 323 19.50 14.49 15.85
C ALA A 323 18.76 13.16 15.64
N VAL A 324 19.45 12.19 15.04
CA VAL A 324 18.92 10.85 14.82
C VAL A 324 18.79 10.11 16.16
N GLN A 325 19.70 10.34 17.11
CA GLN A 325 19.58 9.74 18.45
C GLN A 325 18.39 10.29 19.25
N LEU A 326 18.09 11.59 19.12
CA LEU A 326 16.91 12.20 19.73
C LEU A 326 15.62 11.62 19.14
N MET A 327 15.52 11.54 17.81
CA MET A 327 14.30 11.06 17.14
C MET A 327 14.17 9.53 17.15
N LEU A 328 15.27 8.80 17.12
CA LEU A 328 15.32 7.35 16.97
C LEU A 328 16.32 6.71 17.95
N PRO A 329 16.13 6.85 19.28
CA PRO A 329 17.10 6.41 20.29
C PRO A 329 17.31 4.88 20.27
N THR A 330 16.36 4.14 19.74
CA THR A 330 16.47 2.68 19.60
C THR A 330 17.31 2.27 18.40
N LEU A 331 17.45 3.10 17.36
CA LEU A 331 18.17 2.76 16.14
C LEU A 331 19.62 2.35 16.44
N ARG A 332 20.34 3.14 17.24
CA ARG A 332 21.72 2.81 17.65
C ARG A 332 21.79 1.55 18.50
N LYS A 333 20.86 1.35 19.45
CA LYS A 333 20.83 0.12 20.27
C LYS A 333 20.57 -1.14 19.44
N ARG A 334 20.00 -0.98 18.25
CA ARG A 334 19.64 -2.06 17.32
C ARG A 334 20.68 -2.25 16.21
N TYR A 335 21.57 -1.28 16.04
CA TYR A 335 22.68 -1.28 15.10
C TYR A 335 23.96 -1.75 15.78
N GLY A 336 24.69 -2.70 15.18
CA GLY A 336 25.98 -3.19 15.67
C GLY A 336 25.95 -4.00 16.98
N CYS A 337 24.87 -3.90 17.76
CA CYS A 337 24.72 -4.62 19.03
C CYS A 337 24.05 -5.99 18.87
N PRO A 338 24.34 -6.95 19.76
CA PRO A 338 23.58 -8.19 19.86
C PRO A 338 22.08 -7.93 20.06
N ILE A 339 21.26 -8.81 19.48
CA ILE A 339 19.81 -8.75 19.62
C ILE A 339 19.39 -8.92 21.09
N GLN A 340 18.54 -8.02 21.59
CA GLN A 340 17.96 -8.18 22.93
C GLN A 340 17.08 -9.42 22.97
N LEU A 341 17.17 -10.22 24.05
CA LEU A 341 16.38 -11.44 24.23
C LEU A 341 14.88 -11.18 24.05
N GLN A 342 14.35 -10.10 24.64
CA GLN A 342 12.95 -9.72 24.50
C GLN A 342 12.53 -9.54 23.03
N HIS A 343 13.37 -8.93 22.21
CA HIS A 343 13.10 -8.75 20.79
C HIS A 343 13.17 -10.06 20.03
N TYR A 344 14.17 -10.90 20.33
CA TYR A 344 14.28 -12.23 19.74
C TYR A 344 13.03 -13.06 20.04
N CYS A 345 12.56 -13.07 21.29
CA CYS A 345 11.31 -13.74 21.68
C CYS A 345 10.11 -13.22 20.90
N ARG A 346 9.96 -11.89 20.74
CA ARG A 346 8.89 -11.34 19.89
C ARG A 346 8.98 -11.84 18.46
N TRP A 347 10.16 -11.80 17.86
CA TRP A 347 10.35 -12.27 16.48
C TRP A 347 9.97 -13.75 16.35
N VAL A 348 10.45 -14.62 17.25
CA VAL A 348 10.13 -16.06 17.26
C VAL A 348 8.62 -16.32 17.43
N ILE A 349 7.99 -15.69 18.41
CA ILE A 349 6.54 -15.86 18.68
C ILE A 349 5.73 -15.40 17.47
N ARG A 350 6.03 -14.20 16.94
CA ARG A 350 5.32 -13.66 15.77
C ARG A 350 5.53 -14.54 14.55
N ASN A 351 6.76 -15.00 14.29
CA ASN A 351 7.04 -15.87 13.15
C ASN A 351 6.21 -17.17 13.25
N ARG A 352 6.13 -17.77 14.45
CA ARG A 352 5.31 -18.96 14.66
C ARG A 352 3.82 -18.70 14.46
N LEU A 353 3.28 -17.58 14.97
CA LEU A 353 1.89 -17.21 14.71
C LEU A 353 1.64 -16.93 13.22
N ASN A 354 2.63 -16.37 12.53
CA ASN A 354 2.54 -16.04 11.10
C ASN A 354 2.47 -17.30 10.23
N GLU A 355 3.34 -18.27 10.49
CA GLU A 355 3.34 -19.60 9.84
C GLU A 355 1.98 -20.31 9.97
N ASN A 356 1.25 -20.05 11.07
CA ASN A 356 -0.04 -20.65 11.35
C ASN A 356 -1.24 -19.77 10.94
N TRP A 357 -1.03 -18.65 10.23
CA TRP A 357 -2.08 -17.70 9.82
C TRP A 357 -2.88 -17.10 10.98
N GLN A 358 -2.24 -17.01 12.16
CA GLN A 358 -2.86 -16.53 13.38
C GLN A 358 -2.60 -15.04 13.62
N LEU A 359 -1.73 -14.36 12.88
CA LEU A 359 -1.53 -12.92 13.06
C LEU A 359 -2.65 -12.07 12.42
N PRO A 360 -3.14 -10.99 13.07
CA PRO A 360 -2.80 -10.55 14.43
C PRO A 360 -3.64 -11.24 15.53
N ALA A 361 -4.78 -11.86 15.19
CA ALA A 361 -5.80 -12.33 16.15
C ALA A 361 -5.28 -13.28 17.24
N GLY A 362 -4.37 -14.20 16.89
CA GLY A 362 -3.74 -15.16 17.78
C GLY A 362 -2.90 -14.53 18.89
N ILE A 363 -2.42 -13.29 18.71
CA ILE A 363 -1.78 -12.55 19.81
C ILE A 363 -2.78 -12.30 20.94
N ASN A 364 -4.04 -12.03 20.62
CA ASN A 364 -5.08 -11.76 21.60
C ASN A 364 -5.46 -13.03 22.39
N ALA A 365 -5.31 -14.20 21.78
CA ALA A 365 -5.56 -15.50 22.41
C ALA A 365 -4.43 -15.95 23.36
N LEU A 366 -3.24 -15.34 23.30
CA LEU A 366 -2.13 -15.70 24.18
C LEU A 366 -2.45 -15.35 25.66
N PRO A 367 -2.13 -16.24 26.61
CA PRO A 367 -2.32 -16.01 28.05
C PRO A 367 -1.19 -15.13 28.62
N VAL A 368 -0.96 -13.96 28.03
CA VAL A 368 0.07 -13.00 28.44
C VAL A 368 -0.54 -11.62 28.75
N PRO A 369 0.09 -10.81 29.62
CA PRO A 369 -0.39 -9.47 29.92
C PRO A 369 -0.57 -8.59 28.68
N ASN A 370 -1.54 -7.67 28.72
CA ASN A 370 -1.85 -6.76 27.59
C ASN A 370 -0.64 -5.94 27.12
N LYS A 371 0.27 -5.58 28.04
CA LYS A 371 1.53 -4.91 27.69
C LYS A 371 2.40 -5.76 26.75
N ILE A 372 2.48 -7.08 26.99
CA ILE A 372 3.18 -8.02 26.12
C ILE A 372 2.43 -8.20 24.80
N LYS A 373 1.09 -8.28 24.83
CA LYS A 373 0.27 -8.33 23.60
C LYS A 373 0.51 -7.12 22.69
N LYS A 374 0.53 -5.90 23.24
CA LYS A 374 0.87 -4.68 22.50
C LYS A 374 2.27 -4.75 21.90
N TYR A 375 3.26 -5.19 22.68
CA TYR A 375 4.64 -5.36 22.21
C TYR A 375 4.76 -6.38 21.08
N LEU A 376 4.09 -7.53 21.20
CA LEU A 376 3.99 -8.58 20.18
C LEU A 376 3.25 -8.07 18.94
N ASN A 377 2.25 -7.20 19.09
CA ASN A 377 1.48 -6.63 17.97
C ASN A 377 2.14 -5.39 17.34
N ILE A 378 3.40 -5.11 17.65
CA ILE A 378 4.21 -4.00 17.11
C ILE A 378 3.65 -2.61 17.48
N LEU A 379 2.57 -2.53 18.26
CA LEU A 379 1.96 -1.28 18.72
C LEU A 379 2.92 -0.52 19.64
N SER A 380 2.87 0.82 19.62
CA SER A 380 3.56 1.68 20.59
C SER A 380 3.20 1.22 21.99
N GLY A 381 4.24 0.97 22.80
CA GLY A 381 4.09 0.81 24.24
C GLY A 381 4.08 2.16 24.92
#